data_AF-A0A8J1YX60-F1
#
_entry.id   AF-A0A8J1YX60-F1
#
_cell.length_a   1.000
_cell.length_b   1.000
_cell.length_c   1.000
_cell.angle_alpha   90.00
_cell.angle_beta   90.00
_cell.angle_gamma   90.00
#
_symmetry.space_group_name_H-M   'P 1'
#
loop_
_entity.id
_entity.type
_entity.pdbx_description
1 polymer ?
#
loop_
_entity_poly.entity_id
_entity_poly.type
_entity_poly.pdbx_seq_one_letter_code
_entity_poly.pdbx_strand_id
1 'polypeptide(L)'
;QHIRYEKATSNVCTSQVLLANTSAMYAVYHQKSGLQKIAKRVHGLTTLFADELPRLIGDAAVVDTSRPFFDSVVVNTLPRSANEAAALMA
;
A
#
# COMPACT_ATOMS: atom_id res chain seq x y z
N GLN A 1 -28.86 8.70 11.79
CA GLN A 1 -29.75 9.55 10.97
C GLN A 1 -31.24 9.27 11.19
N HIS A 2 -31.72 8.02 11.17
CA HIS A 2 -33.16 7.70 11.31
C HIS A 2 -33.79 7.95 12.71
N ILE A 3 -32.99 8.10 13.79
CA ILE A 3 -33.48 8.48 15.14
C ILE A 3 -33.19 9.95 15.46
N ARG A 4 -31.96 10.40 15.22
CA ARG A 4 -31.45 11.73 15.66
C ARG A 4 -31.42 12.81 14.58
N TYR A 5 -31.76 12.48 13.32
CA TYR A 5 -31.76 13.41 12.17
C TYR A 5 -30.52 14.31 12.13
N GLU A 6 -30.66 15.63 12.16
CA GLU A 6 -29.54 16.58 12.13
C GLU A 6 -28.60 16.49 13.34
N LYS A 7 -29.02 15.90 14.45
CA LYS A 7 -28.19 15.68 15.65
C LYS A 7 -27.47 14.32 15.64
N ALA A 8 -27.51 13.58 14.54
CA ALA A 8 -26.78 12.32 14.40
C ALA A 8 -25.26 12.56 14.27
N THR A 9 -24.44 11.61 14.75
CA THR A 9 -22.98 11.67 14.61
C THR A 9 -22.49 11.48 13.18
N SER A 10 -23.34 10.91 12.32
CA SER A 10 -23.13 10.75 10.88
C SER A 10 -24.46 10.60 10.16
N ASN A 11 -24.45 10.93 8.87
CA ASN A 11 -25.55 10.74 7.93
C ASN A 11 -25.58 9.34 7.29
N VAL A 12 -24.61 8.46 7.56
CA VAL A 12 -24.55 7.11 6.96
C VAL A 12 -25.79 6.28 7.36
N CYS A 13 -26.26 5.44 6.43
CA CYS A 13 -27.40 4.55 6.65
C CYS A 13 -27.08 3.11 6.21
N THR A 14 -27.09 2.85 4.90
CA THR A 14 -26.53 1.60 4.36
C THR A 14 -25.01 1.66 4.47
N SER A 15 -24.43 0.60 5.00
CA SER A 15 -22.98 0.45 5.13
C SER A 15 -22.54 -0.88 4.51
N GLN A 16 -21.33 -1.33 4.82
CA GLN A 16 -20.70 -2.50 4.21
C GLN A 16 -20.70 -3.71 5.15
N VAL A 17 -21.86 -4.03 5.76
CA VAL A 17 -21.96 -5.10 6.77
C VAL A 17 -21.55 -6.46 6.21
N LEU A 18 -21.95 -6.78 4.97
CA LEU A 18 -21.57 -8.04 4.34
C LEU A 18 -20.05 -8.14 4.15
N LEU A 19 -19.41 -7.07 3.65
CA LEU A 19 -17.95 -7.05 3.45
C LEU A 19 -17.18 -7.06 4.77
N ALA A 20 -17.71 -6.42 5.82
CA ALA A 20 -17.14 -6.46 7.16
C ALA A 20 -17.18 -7.90 7.72
N ASN A 21 -18.29 -8.61 7.55
CA ASN A 21 -18.42 -10.01 7.96
C ASN A 21 -17.46 -10.91 7.18
N THR A 22 -17.35 -10.74 5.86
CA THR A 22 -16.38 -11.49 5.05
C THR A 22 -14.94 -11.24 5.50
N SER A 23 -14.60 -9.98 5.80
CA SER A 23 -13.25 -9.61 6.30
C SER A 23 -12.96 -10.25 7.66
N ALA A 24 -13.96 -10.30 8.56
CA ALA A 24 -13.83 -10.99 9.84
C ALA A 24 -13.64 -12.50 9.66
N MET A 25 -14.42 -13.12 8.77
CA MET A 25 -14.28 -14.56 8.47
C MET A 25 -12.94 -14.91 7.83
N TYR A 26 -12.38 -14.03 7.00
CA TYR A 26 -11.02 -14.16 6.47
C TYR A 26 -9.98 -14.21 7.60
N ALA A 27 -10.11 -13.31 8.58
CA ALA A 27 -9.22 -13.29 9.74
C ALA A 27 -9.39 -14.55 10.63
N VAL A 28 -10.62 -15.02 10.85
CA VAL A 28 -10.90 -16.27 11.59
C VAL A 28 -10.30 -17.49 10.88
N TYR A 29 -10.47 -17.56 9.56
CA TYR A 29 -9.99 -18.67 8.74
C TYR A 29 -8.46 -18.76 8.74
N HIS A 30 -7.77 -17.64 8.51
CA HIS A 30 -6.31 -17.62 8.47
C HIS A 30 -5.67 -17.61 9.86
N GLN A 31 -6.37 -17.10 10.87
CA GLN A 31 -5.85 -16.84 12.21
C GLN A 31 -4.58 -15.97 12.20
N LYS A 32 -3.99 -15.74 13.37
CA LYS A 32 -2.75 -14.94 13.51
C LYS A 32 -1.62 -15.49 12.63
N SER A 33 -1.41 -16.80 12.64
CA SER A 33 -0.30 -17.44 11.93
C SER A 33 -0.44 -17.31 10.41
N GLY A 34 -1.63 -17.52 9.84
CA GLY A 34 -1.88 -17.36 8.42
C GLY A 34 -1.75 -15.92 7.96
N LEU A 35 -2.31 -14.96 8.70
CA LEU A 35 -2.17 -13.53 8.38
C LEU A 35 -0.70 -13.08 8.42
N GLN A 36 0.07 -13.53 9.43
CA GLN A 36 1.51 -13.25 9.49
C GLN A 36 2.28 -13.91 8.35
N LYS A 37 1.90 -15.12 7.93
CA LYS A 37 2.52 -15.81 6.78
C LYS A 37 2.28 -15.05 5.48
N ILE A 38 1.05 -14.56 5.27
CA ILE A 38 0.70 -13.75 4.10
C ILE A 38 1.49 -12.43 4.13
N ALA A 39 1.49 -11.73 5.26
CA ALA A 39 2.21 -10.48 5.42
C ALA A 39 3.72 -10.63 5.17
N LYS A 40 4.36 -11.65 5.76
CA LYS A 40 5.78 -11.93 5.55
C LYS A 40 6.09 -12.30 4.10
N ARG A 41 5.19 -13.03 3.43
CA ARG A 41 5.35 -13.38 2.02
C ARG A 41 5.31 -12.13 1.14
N VAL A 42 4.31 -11.27 1.32
CA VAL A 42 4.19 -10.02 0.56
C VAL A 42 5.42 -9.15 0.80
N HIS A 43 5.77 -8.91 2.06
CA HIS A 43 6.95 -8.12 2.41
C HIS A 43 8.23 -8.70 1.79
N GLY A 44 8.46 -10.02 1.90
CA GLY A 44 9.64 -10.66 1.33
C GLY A 44 9.72 -10.54 -0.20
N LEU A 45 8.59 -10.58 -0.90
CA LEU A 45 8.55 -10.34 -2.35
C LEU A 45 8.83 -8.87 -2.68
N THR A 46 8.30 -7.93 -1.90
CA THR A 46 8.57 -6.50 -2.07
C THR A 46 10.04 -6.17 -1.79
N THR A 47 10.65 -6.74 -0.75
CA THR A 47 12.08 -6.58 -0.46
C THR A 47 12.92 -7.15 -1.59
N LEU A 48 12.60 -8.36 -2.07
CA LEU A 48 13.30 -8.95 -3.22
C LEU A 48 13.20 -8.05 -4.46
N PHE A 49 12.02 -7.48 -4.72
CA PHE A 49 11.82 -6.54 -5.81
C PHE A 49 12.69 -5.28 -5.64
N ALA A 50 12.72 -4.69 -4.45
CA ALA A 50 13.50 -3.50 -4.16
C ALA A 50 15.02 -3.72 -4.33
N ASP A 51 15.51 -4.88 -3.89
CA ASP A 51 16.92 -5.24 -3.94
C ASP A 51 17.39 -5.61 -5.36
N GLU A 52 16.54 -6.28 -6.13
CA GLU A 52 16.90 -6.80 -7.45
C GLU A 52 16.60 -5.82 -8.60
N LEU A 53 15.64 -4.91 -8.44
CA LEU A 53 15.28 -3.96 -9.49
C LEU A 53 16.50 -3.15 -10.00
N PRO A 54 17.39 -2.57 -9.16
CA PRO A 54 18.56 -1.83 -9.63
C PRO A 54 19.48 -2.65 -10.55
N ARG A 55 19.56 -3.97 -10.37
CA ARG A 55 20.36 -4.84 -11.24
C ARG A 55 19.77 -4.99 -12.64
N LEU A 56 18.45 -4.85 -12.78
CA LEU A 56 17.74 -4.97 -14.04
C LEU A 56 17.73 -3.66 -14.84
N ILE A 57 17.60 -2.53 -14.15
CA ILE A 57 17.42 -1.21 -14.80
C ILE A 57 18.65 -0.30 -14.76
N GLY A 58 19.69 -0.65 -13.99
CA GLY A 58 20.90 0.16 -13.84
C GLY A 58 20.59 1.56 -13.29
N ASP A 59 21.33 2.57 -13.78
CA ASP A 59 21.22 3.96 -13.32
C ASP A 59 19.94 4.68 -13.80
N ALA A 60 19.03 3.99 -14.49
CA ALA A 60 17.80 4.59 -15.02
C ALA A 60 16.77 4.95 -13.94
N ALA A 61 16.83 4.28 -12.78
CA ALA A 61 16.04 4.64 -11.61
C ALA A 61 16.69 4.16 -10.32
N VAL A 62 16.32 4.79 -9.22
CA VAL A 62 16.76 4.43 -7.87
C VAL A 62 15.55 4.06 -7.03
N VAL A 63 15.59 2.89 -6.40
CA VAL A 63 14.59 2.50 -5.40
C VAL A 63 14.88 3.23 -4.10
N ASP A 64 13.93 4.03 -3.62
CA ASP A 64 14.06 4.73 -2.34
C ASP A 64 13.75 3.77 -1.18
N THR A 65 14.82 3.40 -0.48
CA THR A 65 14.79 2.55 0.72
C THR A 65 15.16 3.33 1.98
N SER A 66 15.19 4.68 1.92
CA SER A 66 15.56 5.53 3.05
C SER A 66 14.59 5.44 4.23
N ARG A 67 13.37 4.96 3.99
CA ARG A 67 12.32 4.74 4.99
C ARG A 67 11.91 3.27 5.00
N PRO A 68 11.50 2.75 6.17
CA PRO A 68 10.94 1.41 6.24
C PRO A 68 9.68 1.29 5.37
N PHE A 69 9.54 0.16 4.70
CA PHE A 69 8.40 -0.17 3.87
C PHE A 69 7.85 -1.57 4.19
N PHE A 70 6.60 -1.83 3.78
CA PHE A 70 5.96 -3.13 3.93
C PHE A 70 5.81 -3.83 2.57
N ASP A 71 4.79 -3.43 1.79
CA ASP A 71 4.45 -4.06 0.51
C ASP A 71 4.70 -3.14 -0.70
N SER A 72 5.07 -1.89 -0.45
CA SER A 72 5.14 -0.83 -1.44
C SER A 72 6.48 -0.08 -1.35
N VAL A 73 7.14 0.15 -2.48
CA VAL A 73 8.38 0.93 -2.58
C VAL A 73 8.22 2.06 -3.56
N VAL A 74 8.97 3.14 -3.34
CA VAL A 74 9.04 4.29 -4.25
C VAL A 74 10.24 4.08 -5.18
N VAL A 75 10.03 4.26 -6.48
CA VAL A 75 11.08 4.17 -7.49
C VAL A 75 11.22 5.53 -8.15
N ASN A 76 12.35 6.20 -7.89
CA ASN A 76 12.69 7.49 -8.46
C ASN A 76 13.36 7.27 -9.81
N THR A 77 12.61 7.45 -10.88
CA THR A 77 13.14 7.35 -12.25
C THR A 77 13.83 8.65 -12.65
N LEU A 78 14.83 8.55 -13.53
CA LEU A 78 15.34 9.74 -14.22
C LEU A 78 14.18 10.46 -14.93
N PRO A 79 14.20 11.80 -14.97
CA PRO A 79 13.21 12.58 -15.69
C PRO A 79 13.17 12.15 -17.17
N ARG A 80 11.99 11.82 -17.68
CA ARG A 80 11.79 11.36 -19.07
C ARG A 80 11.90 12.50 -20.07
N SER A 81 11.88 13.75 -19.62
CA SER A 81 12.02 14.94 -20.47
C SER A 81 12.77 16.08 -19.76
N ALA A 82 13.29 17.01 -20.55
CA ALA A 82 13.95 18.22 -20.04
C ALA A 82 13.05 19.05 -19.09
N ASN A 83 11.73 19.03 -19.31
CA ASN A 83 10.77 19.73 -18.46
C ASN A 83 10.60 19.07 -17.08
N GLU A 84 10.66 17.74 -17.01
CA GLU A 84 10.66 17.02 -15.72
C GLU A 84 11.98 17.21 -14.97
N ALA A 85 13.11 17.31 -15.70
CA ALA A 85 14.41 17.58 -15.09
C ALA A 85 14.45 18.97 -14.45
N ALA A 86 13.89 19.99 -15.12
CA ALA A 86 13.82 21.35 -14.60
C ALA A 86 12.93 21.48 -13.34
N ALA A 87 11.86 20.69 -13.25
CA ALA A 87 10.96 20.67 -12.09
C ALA A 87 11.58 20.00 -10.83
N LEU A 88 12.62 19.17 -11.00
CA LEU A 88 13.29 18.49 -9.89
C LEU A 88 14.45 19.31 -9.28
N MET A 89 14.93 20.33 -9.99
CA MET A 89 16.04 21.21 -9.57
C MET A 89 15.59 22.58 -9.02
N ALA A 90 14.29 22.90 -9.09
CA ALA A 90 13.69 24.10 -8.52
C ALA A 90 13.10 23.79 -7.13
#